data_AF-A0AAV8Y9S0-F1
#
_entry.id   AF-A0AAV8Y9S0-F1
#
_cell.length_a   1.000
_cell.length_b   1.000
_cell.length_c   1.000
_cell.angle_alpha   90.00
_cell.angle_beta   90.00
_cell.angle_gamma   90.00
#
_symmetry.space_group_name_H-M   'P 1'
#
loop_
_entity.id
_entity.type
_entity.pdbx_description
1 polymer ?
#
loop_
_entity_poly.entity_id
_entity_poly.type
_entity_poly.pdbx_seq_one_letter_code
_entity_poly.pdbx_strand_id
1 'polypeptide(L)' 'MEIEEDKQTNKRYPTTIIGMIAIPIEAKIRVQFNLAISPNEKITLMKTIPEALHPIFWIEEGPMGPNKKRIF' A
#
# COMPACT_ATOMS: atom_id res chain seq x y z
N MET A 1 16.05 -23.14 -13.08
CA MET A 1 14.70 -23.73 -12.99
C MET A 1 13.79 -22.58 -12.66
N GLU A 2 13.22 -21.96 -13.69
CA GLU A 2 12.21 -20.93 -13.52
C GLU A 2 11.02 -21.56 -12.80
N ILE A 3 10.62 -20.97 -11.68
CA ILE A 3 9.33 -21.24 -11.09
C ILE A 3 8.51 -19.98 -11.34
N GLU A 4 7.79 -20.03 -12.44
CA GLU A 4 6.66 -19.16 -12.71
C GLU A 4 5.54 -19.62 -11.77
N GLU A 5 5.20 -18.80 -10.78
CA GLU A 5 3.95 -18.92 -10.05
C GLU A 5 3.24 -17.56 -10.02
N ASP A 6 2.33 -17.45 -10.98
CA ASP A 6 1.19 -16.55 -11.02
C ASP A 6 0.50 -16.45 -9.64
N LYS A 7 0.12 -15.22 -9.23
CA LYS A 7 -1.19 -14.89 -8.65
C LYS A 7 -1.22 -13.51 -8.01
N GLN A 8 -2.28 -12.81 -8.37
CA GLN A 8 -3.02 -11.71 -7.74
C GLN A 8 -3.29 -11.85 -6.21
N THR A 9 -2.42 -12.46 -5.42
CA THR A 9 -2.51 -12.57 -3.96
C THR A 9 -1.06 -12.52 -3.46
N ASN A 10 -0.60 -11.46 -2.81
CA ASN A 10 -0.52 -11.48 -1.35
C ASN A 10 -0.22 -10.07 -0.82
N LYS A 11 -1.16 -9.45 -0.12
CA LYS A 11 -0.93 -8.24 0.69
C LYS A 11 -0.10 -8.56 1.96
N ARG A 12 0.90 -9.44 1.86
CA ARG A 12 1.82 -9.76 2.96
C ARG A 12 3.21 -9.30 2.58
N TYR A 13 3.69 -8.33 3.32
CA TYR A 13 5.07 -7.91 3.29
C TYR A 13 5.87 -8.93 4.10
N PRO A 14 6.91 -9.56 3.52
CA PRO A 14 7.73 -10.49 4.27
C PRO A 14 8.52 -9.71 5.34
N THR A 15 8.12 -9.86 6.61
CA THR A 15 8.90 -9.33 7.72
C THR A 15 10.03 -10.30 8.04
N THR A 16 11.24 -10.01 7.59
CA THR A 16 12.43 -10.81 7.95
C THR A 16 12.95 -10.31 9.29
N ILE A 17 13.02 -11.18 10.29
CA ILE A 17 13.41 -10.81 11.66
C ILE A 17 14.74 -11.48 12.00
N ILE A 18 15.66 -10.77 12.66
CA ILE A 18 16.80 -11.43 13.33
C ILE A 18 16.22 -12.15 14.55
N GLY A 19 16.07 -13.48 14.47
CA GLY A 19 15.33 -14.30 15.45
C GLY A 19 15.78 -14.19 16.91
N MET A 20 16.94 -13.60 17.17
CA MET A 20 17.47 -13.34 18.52
C MET A 20 16.98 -12.02 19.13
N ILE A 21 16.69 -10.98 18.31
CA ILE A 21 16.45 -9.59 18.79
C ILE A 21 15.07 -9.05 18.36
N ALA A 22 14.28 -9.85 17.62
CA ALA A 22 12.95 -9.44 17.12
C ALA A 22 12.96 -8.16 16.24
N ILE A 23 14.12 -7.71 15.76
CA ILE A 23 14.26 -6.52 14.94
C ILE A 23 13.91 -6.87 13.48
N PRO A 24 12.99 -6.13 12.84
CA PRO A 24 12.67 -6.31 11.42
C PRO A 24 13.83 -5.79 10.54
N ILE A 25 14.43 -6.68 9.75
CA ILE A 25 15.49 -6.42 8.77
C ILE A 25 14.90 -5.90 7.46
N GLU A 26 13.78 -6.46 7.07
CA GLU A 26 13.00 -6.06 5.91
C GLU A 26 11.55 -6.09 6.35
N ALA A 27 10.88 -4.96 6.21
CA ALA A 27 9.44 -4.86 6.30
C ALA A 27 9.01 -3.83 5.27
N LYS A 28 7.81 -3.98 4.76
CA LYS A 28 7.20 -3.03 3.85
C LYS A 28 5.77 -2.84 4.35
N ILE A 29 5.27 -1.62 4.31
CA ILE A 29 3.93 -1.29 4.78
C ILE A 29 3.40 -0.34 3.73
N ARG A 30 2.34 -0.75 3.02
CA ARG A 30 1.62 0.15 2.13
C ARG A 30 0.35 0.61 2.81
N VAL A 31 0.18 1.93 2.87
CA VAL A 31 -1.05 2.56 3.34
C VAL A 31 -1.67 3.31 2.18
N GLN A 32 -2.96 3.10 1.95
CA GLN A 32 -3.72 3.80 0.92
C GLN A 32 -4.60 4.85 1.58
N PHE A 33 -4.47 6.10 1.14
CA PHE A 33 -5.31 7.20 1.59
C PHE A 33 -6.48 7.35 0.63
N ASN A 34 -7.67 7.25 1.21
CA ASN A 34 -8.91 7.33 0.51
C ASN A 34 -9.77 8.47 1.06
N LEU A 35 -10.50 9.13 0.18
CA LEU A 35 -11.51 10.12 0.53
C LEU A 35 -12.89 9.53 0.30
N ALA A 36 -13.70 9.49 1.34
CA ALA A 36 -15.12 9.21 1.19
C ALA A 36 -15.76 10.41 0.48
N ILE A 37 -16.38 10.15 -0.68
CA ILE A 37 -17.09 11.13 -1.47
C ILE A 37 -18.55 10.74 -1.53
N SER A 38 -19.42 11.75 -1.44
CA SER A 38 -20.87 11.59 -1.56
C SER A 38 -21.49 12.82 -2.22
N PRO A 39 -22.68 12.67 -2.82
CA PRO A 39 -23.38 13.80 -3.39
C PRO A 39 -23.62 14.90 -2.35
N ASN A 40 -23.42 16.17 -2.74
CA ASN A 40 -23.77 17.31 -1.90
C ASN A 40 -24.55 18.36 -2.71
N GLU A 41 -25.84 18.51 -2.39
CA GLU A 41 -26.76 19.43 -3.07
C GLU A 41 -26.36 20.91 -2.96
N LYS A 42 -25.59 21.27 -1.92
CA LYS A 42 -25.12 22.65 -1.70
C LYS A 42 -23.93 23.01 -2.57
N ILE A 43 -23.16 22.03 -3.05
CA ILE A 43 -21.93 22.26 -3.82
C ILE A 43 -22.17 21.81 -5.26
N THR A 44 -22.29 22.76 -6.20
CA THR A 44 -22.63 22.51 -7.60
C THR A 44 -21.79 21.41 -8.25
N LEU A 45 -20.48 21.35 -7.96
CA LEU A 45 -19.56 20.34 -8.49
C LEU A 45 -19.78 18.93 -7.91
N MET A 46 -20.34 18.82 -6.70
CA MET A 46 -20.56 17.53 -6.02
C MET A 46 -22.00 17.02 -6.15
N LYS A 47 -22.87 17.66 -6.95
CA LYS A 47 -24.27 17.24 -7.11
C LYS A 47 -24.43 15.88 -7.81
N THR A 48 -23.55 15.58 -8.76
CA THR A 48 -23.65 14.40 -9.63
C THR A 48 -22.57 13.36 -9.36
N ILE A 49 -21.73 13.58 -8.34
CA ILE A 49 -20.64 12.66 -8.01
C ILE A 49 -21.23 11.44 -7.29
N PRO A 50 -20.82 10.21 -7.66
CA PRO A 50 -21.31 9.00 -7.01
C PRO A 50 -20.82 8.88 -5.56
N GLU A 51 -21.61 8.22 -4.72
CA GLU A 51 -21.17 7.82 -3.39
C GLU A 51 -20.12 6.71 -3.52
N ALA A 52 -18.88 7.01 -3.13
CA ALA A 52 -17.74 6.12 -3.31
C ALA A 52 -16.58 6.45 -2.39
N LEU A 53 -15.60 5.55 -2.33
CA LEU A 53 -14.34 5.76 -1.64
C LEU A 53 -13.24 6.03 -2.68
N HIS A 54 -12.90 7.29 -2.91
CA HIS A 54 -11.98 7.70 -3.96
C HIS A 54 -10.51 7.56 -3.50
N PRO A 55 -9.66 6.81 -4.23
CA PRO A 55 -8.25 6.70 -3.92
C PRO A 55 -7.52 8.00 -4.27
N ILE A 56 -6.73 8.54 -3.34
CA ILE A 56 -5.91 9.73 -3.60
C ILE A 56 -4.47 9.31 -3.92
N PHE A 57 -3.83 8.60 -2.98
CA PHE A 57 -2.48 8.08 -3.15
C PHE A 57 -2.22 6.93 -2.19
N TRP A 58 -1.11 6.23 -2.39
CA TRP A 58 -0.57 5.29 -1.42
C TRP A 58 0.85 5.68 -1.05
N ILE A 59 1.21 5.42 0.20
CA ILE A 59 2.59 5.47 0.67
C ILE A 59 3.06 4.05 0.90
N GLU A 60 4.37 3.86 0.75
CA GLU A 60 5.02 2.62 1.05
C GLU A 60 6.24 2.90 1.91
N GLU A 61 6.25 2.36 3.11
CA GLU A 61 7.28 2.62 4.12
C GLU A 61 7.84 1.30 4.66
N GLY A 62 9.13 1.30 4.98
CA GLY A 62 9.75 0.18 5.66
C GLY A 62 11.28 0.15 5.60
N PRO A 63 11.93 -0.53 6.56
CA PRO A 63 13.37 -0.67 6.58
C PRO A 63 13.82 -1.43 5.32
N MET A 64 14.68 -0.77 4.55
CA MET A 64 15.32 -1.37 3.39
C MET A 64 16.47 -2.24 3.88
N GLY A 65 16.42 -3.53 3.52
CA GLY A 65 17.52 -4.44 3.81
C GLY A 65 18.84 -3.96 3.17
N PRO A 66 20.00 -4.38 3.70
CA PRO A 66 21.32 -3.83 3.35
C PRO A 66 21.73 -4.01 1.87
N ASN A 67 21.00 -4.78 1.08
CA ASN A 67 21.32 -5.10 -0.32
C ASN A 67 20.13 -4.92 -1.26
N LYS A 68 19.51 -3.73 -1.29
CA LYS A 68 18.59 -3.35 -2.38
C LYS A 68 18.80 -1.90 -2.80
N LYS A 69 18.96 -1.67 -4.11
CA LYS A 69 19.02 -0.32 -4.70
C LYS A 69 17.60 0.20 -4.88
N ARG A 70 17.36 1.44 -4.44
CA ARG A 70 16.10 2.16 -4.60
C ARG A 70 16.01 2.65 -6.04
N ILE A 71 15.11 2.05 -6.82
CA ILE A 71 14.68 2.57 -8.12
C ILE A 71 13.29 3.15 -7.91
N PHE A 72 13.12 4.41 -8.32
CA PHE A 72 11.89 5.19 -8.17
C PHE A 72 10.71 4.52 -8.88
#